data_AF-A0A979FYP6-F1
#
_entry.id   AF-A0A979FYP6-F1
#
_cell.length_a   1.000
_cell.length_b   1.000
_cell.length_c   1.000
_cell.angle_alpha   90.00
_cell.angle_beta   90.00
_cell.angle_gamma   90.00
#
_symmetry.space_group_name_H-M   'P 1'
#
loop_
_entity.id
_entity.type
_entity.pdbx_description
1 polymer ?
#
loop_
_entity_poly.entity_id
_entity_poly.type
_entity_poly.pdbx_seq_one_letter_code
_entity_poly.pdbx_strand_id
1 'polypeptide(L)'
;MMNHYTNFIKDFDALPIEDIANFFHDNAGQIDTLIQLYQAYNKRILNIQCKRIHELKQAITTITTDDQWSDMEGLELTYDQFMPNITITGGFASNATDPLHTFNIEISVPDDHSWNHYENHLISRYPGQEPIIKGDSTILHIAARPGNETTTILSTLEEVYSFLSSLTVNTFFHSLTSH
;
A
#
# COMPACT_ATOMS: atom_id res chain seq x y z
N MET A 1 14.60 -1.26 20.20
CA MET A 1 14.71 0.06 19.55
C MET A 1 13.67 1.08 20.07
N MET A 2 12.43 0.68 20.41
CA MET A 2 11.40 1.55 21.00
C MET A 2 11.77 2.21 22.35
N ASN A 3 12.62 1.56 23.16
CA ASN A 3 12.97 2.03 24.51
C ASN A 3 13.91 3.25 24.54
N HIS A 4 14.67 3.51 23.47
CA HIS A 4 15.59 4.66 23.44
C HIS A 4 14.87 5.99 23.24
N TYR A 5 13.87 6.04 22.36
CA TYR A 5 13.08 7.26 22.12
C TYR A 5 12.17 7.61 23.29
N THR A 6 11.59 6.58 23.94
CA THR A 6 10.70 6.78 25.10
C THR A 6 11.46 7.32 26.32
N ASN A 7 12.74 6.93 26.48
CA ASN A 7 13.60 7.50 27.52
C ASN A 7 14.08 8.92 27.15
N PHE A 8 14.38 9.18 25.88
CA PHE A 8 14.79 10.51 25.41
C PHE A 8 13.69 11.57 25.62
N ILE A 9 12.42 11.21 25.43
CA ILE A 9 11.28 12.11 25.66
C ILE A 9 11.06 12.36 27.17
N LYS A 10 11.20 11.34 28.01
CA LYS A 10 11.07 11.50 29.48
C LYS A 10 12.17 12.36 30.10
N ASP A 11 13.39 12.30 29.56
CA ASP A 11 14.50 13.14 29.99
C ASP A 11 14.34 14.60 29.51
N PHE A 12 13.58 14.82 28.43
CA PHE A 12 13.26 16.15 27.90
C PHE A 12 12.26 16.93 28.76
N ASP A 13 11.25 16.26 29.33
CA ASP A 13 10.27 16.88 30.22
C ASP A 13 10.86 17.31 31.58
N ALA A 14 12.06 16.83 31.93
CA ALA A 14 12.74 17.14 33.17
C ALA A 14 13.69 18.35 33.07
N LEU A 15 13.93 18.87 31.86
CA LEU A 15 14.84 20.00 31.63
C LEU A 15 14.11 21.35 31.83
N PRO A 16 14.79 22.36 32.40
CA PRO A 16 14.26 23.72 32.45
C PRO A 16 13.91 24.21 31.05
N ILE A 17 12.76 24.89 30.92
CA ILE A 17 12.26 25.34 29.61
C ILE A 17 13.23 26.31 28.94
N GLU A 18 14.00 27.07 29.72
CA GLU A 18 15.05 27.96 29.20
C GLU A 18 16.20 27.19 28.53
N ASP A 19 16.60 26.05 29.10
CA ASP A 19 17.68 25.22 28.55
C ASP A 19 17.25 24.52 27.26
N ILE A 20 16.00 24.05 27.20
CA ILE A 20 15.39 23.50 25.98
C ILE A 20 15.29 24.58 24.91
N ALA A 21 14.80 25.77 25.26
CA ALA A 21 14.64 26.88 24.34
C ALA A 21 15.98 27.34 23.77
N ASN A 22 17.02 27.47 24.60
CA ASN A 22 18.37 27.82 24.15
C ASN A 22 18.95 26.73 23.25
N PHE A 23 18.79 25.45 23.59
CA PHE A 23 19.25 24.35 22.75
C PHE A 23 18.59 24.38 21.35
N PHE A 24 17.26 24.52 21.27
CA PHE A 24 16.57 24.61 19.98
C PHE A 24 16.89 25.91 19.23
N HIS A 25 17.10 27.02 19.94
CA HIS A 25 17.51 28.29 19.34
C HIS A 25 18.90 28.18 18.71
N ASP A 26 19.87 27.66 19.45
CA ASP A 26 21.26 27.50 19.01
C ASP A 26 21.39 26.47 17.87
N ASN A 27 20.50 25.47 17.83
CA ASN A 27 20.50 24.42 16.81
C ASN A 27 19.44 24.61 15.72
N ALA A 28 18.67 25.70 15.72
CA ALA A 28 17.52 25.91 14.83
C ALA A 28 17.89 25.67 13.35
N GLY A 29 19.01 26.24 12.89
CA GLY A 29 19.46 26.06 11.51
C GLY A 29 19.83 24.62 11.15
N GLN A 30 20.37 23.83 12.09
CA GLN A 30 20.67 22.41 11.86
C GLN A 30 19.38 21.60 11.78
N ILE A 31 18.41 21.91 12.63
CA ILE A 31 17.09 21.28 12.64
C ILE A 31 16.34 21.58 11.34
N ASP A 32 16.32 22.85 10.91
CA ASP A 32 15.72 23.25 9.64
C ASP A 32 16.37 22.51 8.46
N THR A 33 17.69 22.38 8.48
CA THR A 33 18.43 21.62 7.45
C THR A 33 18.03 20.15 7.45
N LEU A 34 17.92 19.51 8.63
CA LEU A 34 17.48 18.12 8.74
C LEU A 34 16.05 17.92 8.24
N ILE A 35 15.14 18.85 8.57
CA ILE A 35 13.75 18.84 8.07
C ILE A 35 13.74 18.95 6.54
N GLN A 36 14.49 19.88 5.97
CA GLN A 36 14.57 20.07 4.52
C GLN A 36 15.14 18.83 3.81
N LEU A 37 16.21 18.24 4.34
CA LEU A 37 16.80 17.01 3.80
C LEU A 37 15.81 15.85 3.84
N TYR A 38 15.09 15.70 4.96
CA TYR A 38 14.06 14.68 5.11
C TYR A 38 12.88 14.87 4.15
N GLN A 39 12.39 16.10 4.01
CA GLN A 39 11.33 16.44 3.05
C GLN A 39 11.76 16.19 1.60
N ALA A 40 12.98 16.58 1.23
CA ALA A 40 13.53 16.35 -0.10
C ALA A 40 13.69 14.85 -0.40
N TYR A 41 14.16 14.08 0.59
CA TYR A 41 14.25 12.63 0.51
C TYR A 41 12.88 11.98 0.28
N ASN A 42 11.89 12.30 1.11
CA ASN A 42 10.53 11.75 0.98
C ASN A 42 9.89 12.14 -0.37
N LYS A 43 10.02 13.40 -0.78
CA LYS A 43 9.50 13.87 -2.07
C LYS A 43 10.13 13.09 -3.23
N ARG A 44 11.43 12.82 -3.17
CA ARG A 44 12.12 12.00 -4.18
C ARG A 44 11.57 10.58 -4.22
N ILE A 45 11.38 9.94 -3.06
CA ILE A 45 10.83 8.58 -2.99
C ILE A 45 9.43 8.54 -3.59
N LEU A 46 8.54 9.42 -3.13
CA LEU A 46 7.15 9.47 -3.59
C LEU A 46 7.09 9.68 -5.10
N ASN A 47 7.84 10.64 -5.65
CA ASN A 47 7.85 10.87 -7.09
C ASN A 47 8.26 9.63 -7.90
N ILE A 48 9.24 8.86 -7.42
CA ILE A 48 9.68 7.63 -8.08
C ILE A 48 8.60 6.55 -8.00
N GLN A 49 8.00 6.37 -6.82
CA GLN A 49 6.92 5.41 -6.60
C GLN A 49 5.66 5.76 -7.40
N CYS A 50 5.23 7.02 -7.42
CA CYS A 50 4.08 7.48 -8.22
C CYS A 50 4.24 7.20 -9.70
N LYS A 51 5.41 7.53 -10.26
CA LYS A 51 5.70 7.22 -11.65
C LYS A 51 5.59 5.71 -11.91
N ARG A 52 6.14 4.91 -10.99
CA ARG A 52 6.17 3.46 -11.14
C ARG A 52 4.80 2.81 -10.99
N ILE A 53 3.98 3.26 -10.05
CA ILE A 53 2.58 2.84 -9.89
C ILE A 53 1.81 3.12 -11.19
N HIS A 54 1.99 4.32 -11.76
CA HIS A 54 1.32 4.68 -13.01
C HIS A 54 1.72 3.76 -14.19
N GLU A 55 3.00 3.41 -14.31
CA GLU A 55 3.48 2.44 -15.31
C GLU A 55 2.85 1.05 -15.10
N LEU A 56 2.80 0.57 -13.86
CA LEU A 56 2.19 -0.71 -13.52
C LEU A 56 0.69 -0.72 -13.80
N LYS A 57 -0.02 0.36 -13.49
CA LYS A 57 -1.44 0.54 -13.81
C LYS A 57 -1.71 0.36 -15.30
N GLN A 58 -0.98 1.08 -16.15
CA GLN A 58 -1.14 0.99 -17.61
C GLN A 58 -0.93 -0.45 -18.11
N ALA A 59 0.11 -1.12 -17.57
CA ALA A 59 0.43 -2.48 -17.95
C ALA A 59 -0.64 -3.48 -17.47
N ILE A 60 -1.08 -3.41 -16.21
CA ILE A 60 -2.08 -4.35 -15.69
C ILE A 60 -3.45 -4.15 -16.35
N THR A 61 -3.88 -2.91 -16.60
CA THR A 61 -5.09 -2.61 -17.38
C THR A 61 -5.06 -3.26 -18.75
N THR A 62 -3.89 -3.26 -19.41
CA THR A 62 -3.73 -3.91 -20.71
C THR A 62 -3.82 -5.44 -20.59
N ILE A 63 -3.22 -6.02 -19.55
CA ILE A 63 -3.23 -7.47 -19.30
C ILE A 63 -4.63 -7.97 -18.96
N THR A 64 -5.34 -7.29 -18.06
CA THR A 64 -6.68 -7.68 -17.62
C THR A 64 -7.78 -7.24 -18.60
N THR A 65 -7.45 -6.37 -19.55
CA THR A 65 -8.41 -5.71 -20.44
C THR A 65 -9.50 -4.96 -19.64
N ASP A 66 -9.12 -4.39 -18.51
CA ASP A 66 -10.02 -3.72 -17.56
C ASP A 66 -9.46 -2.34 -17.18
N ASP A 67 -10.24 -1.29 -17.44
CA ASP A 67 -9.84 0.11 -17.25
C ASP A 67 -10.17 0.65 -15.84
N GLN A 68 -10.72 -0.17 -14.95
CA GLN A 68 -11.13 0.22 -13.60
C GLN A 68 -10.00 0.19 -12.57
N TRP A 69 -8.79 -0.24 -12.95
CA TRP A 69 -7.61 -0.09 -12.09
C TRP A 69 -7.33 1.38 -11.80
N SER A 70 -7.10 1.70 -10.52
CA SER A 70 -6.81 3.06 -10.05
C SER A 70 -5.42 3.15 -9.45
N ASP A 71 -4.77 4.29 -9.59
CA ASP A 71 -3.48 4.64 -9.02
C ASP A 71 -3.66 5.73 -7.96
N MET A 72 -4.36 5.45 -6.86
CA MET A 72 -4.75 6.41 -5.80
C MET A 72 -3.62 7.39 -5.46
N GLU A 73 -3.67 8.57 -6.08
CA GLU A 73 -2.65 9.62 -6.01
C GLU A 73 -1.19 9.15 -6.27
N GLY A 74 -1.03 8.05 -7.01
CA GLY A 74 0.24 7.39 -7.29
C GLY A 74 0.86 6.69 -6.07
N LEU A 75 0.15 6.55 -4.95
CA LEU A 75 0.67 5.88 -3.76
C LEU A 75 0.40 4.38 -3.80
N GLU A 76 -0.76 4.01 -4.31
CA GLU A 76 -1.25 2.64 -4.31
C GLU A 76 -1.95 2.33 -5.64
N LEU A 77 -1.72 1.13 -6.15
CA LEU A 77 -2.45 0.54 -7.25
C LEU A 77 -3.62 -0.25 -6.68
N THR A 78 -4.84 0.05 -7.09
CA THR A 78 -6.06 -0.54 -6.51
C THR A 78 -7.01 -1.07 -7.57
N TYR A 79 -7.73 -2.12 -7.22
CA TYR A 79 -8.88 -2.62 -7.98
C TYR A 79 -9.96 -3.11 -7.01
N ASP A 80 -11.15 -2.51 -7.07
CA ASP A 80 -12.22 -2.64 -6.08
C ASP A 80 -13.61 -2.94 -6.69
N GLN A 81 -13.66 -3.37 -7.96
CA GLN A 81 -14.92 -3.58 -8.69
C GLN A 81 -15.57 -4.95 -8.46
N PHE A 82 -15.05 -5.73 -7.52
CA PHE A 82 -15.55 -7.08 -7.22
C PHE A 82 -16.76 -7.06 -6.28
N MET A 83 -17.71 -7.96 -6.53
CA MET A 83 -18.93 -8.13 -5.71
C MET A 83 -19.10 -9.60 -5.26
N PRO A 84 -19.30 -9.88 -3.95
CA PRO A 84 -19.24 -8.97 -2.79
C PRO A 84 -17.91 -8.18 -2.64
N ASN A 85 -17.91 -7.09 -1.88
CA ASN A 85 -16.78 -6.14 -1.85
C ASN A 85 -15.46 -6.83 -1.46
N ILE A 86 -14.45 -6.72 -2.33
CA ILE A 86 -13.08 -7.16 -2.08
C ILE A 86 -12.16 -6.33 -2.97
N THR A 87 -11.03 -5.90 -2.43
CA THR A 87 -10.12 -4.98 -3.10
C THR A 87 -8.73 -5.59 -3.20
N ILE A 88 -8.14 -5.53 -4.39
CA ILE A 88 -6.70 -5.76 -4.59
C ILE A 88 -6.00 -4.43 -4.36
N THR A 89 -4.98 -4.41 -3.52
CA THR A 89 -4.09 -3.25 -3.36
C THR A 89 -2.64 -3.63 -3.60
N GLY A 90 -1.86 -2.69 -4.12
CA GLY A 90 -0.47 -2.85 -4.47
C GLY A 90 0.34 -1.60 -4.19
N GLY A 91 1.37 -1.67 -3.35
CA GLY A 91 2.13 -0.49 -2.92
C GLY A 91 3.63 -0.75 -2.79
N PHE A 92 4.44 0.29 -2.95
CA PHE A 92 5.88 0.19 -2.77
C PHE A 92 6.29 0.45 -1.31
N ALA A 93 7.09 -0.46 -0.75
CA ALA A 93 7.88 -0.18 0.44
C ALA A 93 9.30 0.19 0.00
N SER A 94 9.81 1.32 0.50
CA SER A 94 11.17 1.78 0.26
C SER A 94 12.12 1.30 1.34
N ASN A 95 13.42 1.29 1.04
CA ASN A 95 14.48 1.22 2.04
C ASN A 95 15.40 2.45 1.92
N ALA A 96 16.46 2.51 2.73
CA ALA A 96 17.36 3.66 2.79
C ALA A 96 17.94 4.09 1.43
N THR A 97 18.17 3.14 0.53
CA THR A 97 18.87 3.38 -0.75
C THR A 97 18.01 3.14 -1.98
N ASP A 98 16.88 2.43 -1.82
CA ASP A 98 16.03 1.98 -2.92
C ASP A 98 14.56 2.38 -2.67
N PRO A 99 14.05 3.39 -3.41
CA PRO A 99 12.66 3.80 -3.36
C PRO A 99 11.67 2.70 -3.78
N LEU A 100 12.11 1.72 -4.58
CA LEU A 100 11.29 0.65 -5.15
C LEU A 100 11.70 -0.72 -4.59
N HIS A 101 12.16 -0.77 -3.33
CA HIS A 101 12.74 -1.99 -2.76
C HIS A 101 11.81 -3.21 -2.89
N THR A 102 10.57 -3.08 -2.44
CA THR A 102 9.56 -4.15 -2.54
C THR A 102 8.23 -3.57 -2.98
N PHE A 103 7.50 -4.33 -3.80
CA PHE A 103 6.11 -4.11 -4.13
C PHE A 103 5.27 -5.16 -3.39
N ASN A 104 4.42 -4.69 -2.48
CA ASN A 104 3.55 -5.53 -1.67
C ASN A 104 2.18 -5.59 -2.31
N ILE A 105 1.62 -6.79 -2.45
CA ILE A 105 0.29 -7.04 -2.99
C ILE A 105 -0.56 -7.63 -1.88
N GLU A 106 -1.73 -7.03 -1.66
CA GLU A 106 -2.64 -7.37 -0.59
C GLU A 106 -4.06 -7.47 -1.12
N ILE A 107 -4.88 -8.23 -0.41
CA ILE A 107 -6.33 -8.23 -0.57
C ILE A 107 -6.92 -7.62 0.70
N SER A 108 -7.86 -6.71 0.55
CA SER A 108 -8.63 -6.19 1.66
C SER A 108 -10.12 -6.44 1.44
N VAL A 109 -10.81 -6.79 2.52
CA VAL A 109 -12.26 -7.02 2.55
C VAL A 109 -12.82 -6.12 3.64
N PRO A 110 -13.80 -5.24 3.34
CA PRO A 110 -14.18 -4.17 4.26
C PRO A 110 -15.12 -4.60 5.40
N ASP A 111 -15.74 -5.77 5.30
CA ASP A 111 -16.74 -6.25 6.26
C ASP A 111 -16.77 -7.79 6.36
N ASP A 112 -17.29 -8.29 7.49
CA ASP A 112 -17.42 -9.72 7.78
C ASP A 112 -18.30 -10.47 6.77
N HIS A 113 -19.33 -9.82 6.21
CA HIS A 113 -20.24 -10.48 5.28
C HIS A 113 -19.52 -10.84 3.97
N SER A 114 -18.78 -9.88 3.43
CA SER A 114 -17.93 -10.06 2.26
C SER A 114 -16.79 -11.04 2.56
N TRP A 115 -16.19 -10.99 3.77
CA TRP A 115 -15.12 -11.92 4.14
C TRP A 115 -15.61 -13.36 4.13
N ASN A 116 -16.73 -13.63 4.80
CA ASN A 116 -17.32 -14.97 4.88
C ASN A 116 -17.67 -15.55 3.51
N HIS A 117 -17.93 -14.70 2.50
CA HIS A 117 -18.14 -15.15 1.12
C HIS A 117 -16.86 -15.74 0.49
N TYR A 118 -15.70 -15.10 0.73
CA TYR A 118 -14.44 -15.46 0.09
C TYR A 118 -13.53 -16.37 0.94
N GLU A 119 -13.73 -16.42 2.25
CA GLU A 119 -12.80 -16.99 3.23
C GLU A 119 -12.26 -18.36 2.84
N ASN A 120 -13.14 -19.33 2.58
CA ASN A 120 -12.74 -20.69 2.24
C ASN A 120 -11.87 -20.75 0.97
N HIS A 121 -12.18 -19.92 -0.02
CA HIS A 121 -11.41 -19.83 -1.27
C HIS A 121 -10.05 -19.16 -1.04
N LEU A 122 -10.02 -18.07 -0.27
CA LEU A 122 -8.79 -17.34 0.06
C LEU A 122 -7.82 -18.20 0.87
N ILE A 123 -8.30 -18.84 1.93
CA ILE A 123 -7.48 -19.71 2.79
C ILE A 123 -7.00 -20.94 2.00
N SER A 124 -7.84 -21.53 1.16
CA SER A 124 -7.42 -22.65 0.31
C SER A 124 -6.37 -22.23 -0.72
N ARG A 125 -6.45 -21.01 -1.26
CA ARG A 125 -5.52 -20.52 -2.28
C ARG A 125 -4.20 -20.04 -1.70
N TYR A 126 -4.23 -19.46 -0.50
CA TYR A 126 -3.09 -18.87 0.20
C TYR A 126 -2.94 -19.47 1.62
N PRO A 127 -2.70 -20.79 1.75
CA PRO A 127 -2.76 -21.49 3.04
C PRO A 127 -1.67 -21.07 4.04
N GLY A 128 -0.64 -20.37 3.60
CA GLY A 128 0.44 -19.85 4.46
C GLY A 128 0.28 -18.39 4.86
N GLN A 129 -0.79 -17.72 4.43
CA GLN A 129 -1.03 -16.31 4.73
C GLN A 129 -2.12 -16.19 5.78
N GLU A 130 -1.76 -15.60 6.92
CA GLU A 130 -2.72 -15.35 8.02
C GLU A 130 -3.48 -14.04 7.75
N PRO A 131 -4.82 -14.05 7.78
CA PRO A 131 -5.60 -12.82 7.70
C PRO A 131 -5.37 -11.92 8.92
N ILE A 132 -5.22 -10.62 8.68
CA ILE A 132 -5.10 -9.59 9.71
C ILE A 132 -6.43 -8.85 9.81
N ILE A 133 -7.06 -8.95 10.99
CA ILE A 133 -8.31 -8.24 11.28
C ILE A 133 -7.97 -6.83 11.79
N LYS A 134 -8.47 -5.80 11.11
CA LYS A 134 -8.36 -4.38 11.47
C LYS A 134 -9.75 -3.76 11.55
N GLY A 135 -10.32 -3.73 12.75
CA GLY A 135 -11.72 -3.33 12.93
C GLY A 135 -12.64 -4.31 12.19
N ASP A 136 -13.52 -3.77 11.34
CA ASP A 136 -14.44 -4.57 10.52
C ASP A 136 -13.80 -5.08 9.22
N SER A 137 -12.57 -4.62 8.91
CA SER A 137 -11.86 -5.03 7.69
C SER A 137 -10.90 -6.18 7.94
N THR A 138 -10.80 -7.09 6.96
CA THR A 138 -9.81 -8.18 6.95
C THR A 138 -8.83 -7.97 5.80
N ILE A 139 -7.53 -8.05 6.10
CA ILE A 139 -6.44 -7.90 5.12
C ILE A 139 -5.68 -9.20 5.00
N LEU A 140 -5.39 -9.63 3.78
CA LEU A 140 -4.56 -10.78 3.48
C LEU A 140 -3.35 -10.35 2.64
N HIS A 141 -2.14 -10.52 3.18
CA HIS A 141 -0.91 -10.26 2.44
C HIS A 141 -0.65 -11.40 1.45
N ILE A 142 -0.66 -11.10 0.15
CA ILE A 142 -0.50 -12.12 -0.88
C ILE A 142 0.96 -12.37 -1.18
N ALA A 143 1.70 -11.31 -1.49
CA ALA A 143 3.09 -11.41 -1.86
C ALA A 143 3.84 -10.09 -1.65
N ALA A 144 5.15 -10.21 -1.40
CA ALA A 144 6.11 -9.12 -1.57
C ALA A 144 7.04 -9.50 -2.72
N ARG A 145 7.12 -8.65 -3.74
CA ARG A 145 7.99 -8.85 -4.92
C ARG A 145 9.06 -7.76 -4.96
N PRO A 146 10.27 -8.02 -5.50
CA PRO A 146 11.23 -6.95 -5.74
C PRO A 146 10.62 -5.89 -6.68
N GLY A 147 10.68 -4.61 -6.32
CA GLY A 147 9.91 -3.58 -7.03
C GLY A 147 10.42 -3.26 -8.45
N ASN A 148 11.64 -3.69 -8.77
CA ASN A 148 12.21 -3.64 -10.11
C ASN A 148 11.76 -4.79 -11.03
N GLU A 149 11.19 -5.87 -10.49
CA GLU A 149 10.79 -7.07 -11.24
C GLU A 149 9.38 -6.95 -11.83
N THR A 150 9.24 -6.10 -12.86
CA THR A 150 7.95 -5.80 -13.53
C THR A 150 7.13 -7.04 -13.85
N THR A 151 7.73 -8.03 -14.50
CA THR A 151 7.03 -9.23 -14.95
C THR A 151 6.46 -10.01 -13.78
N THR A 152 7.21 -10.16 -12.69
CA THR A 152 6.79 -10.88 -11.49
C THR A 152 5.66 -10.16 -10.75
N ILE A 153 5.72 -8.83 -10.71
CA ILE A 153 4.65 -8.00 -10.13
C ILE A 153 3.36 -8.19 -10.94
N LEU A 154 3.43 -7.97 -12.25
CA LEU A 154 2.26 -8.03 -13.14
C LEU A 154 1.66 -9.44 -13.18
N SER A 155 2.48 -10.49 -13.25
CA SER A 155 1.96 -11.86 -13.23
C SER A 155 1.27 -12.20 -11.91
N THR A 156 1.77 -11.68 -10.79
CA THR A 156 1.12 -11.88 -9.47
C THR A 156 -0.21 -11.11 -9.40
N LEU A 157 -0.24 -9.87 -9.88
CA LEU A 157 -1.48 -9.06 -9.94
C LEU A 157 -2.53 -9.72 -10.85
N GLU A 158 -2.13 -10.20 -12.03
CA GLU A 158 -3.00 -10.92 -12.96
C GLU A 158 -3.54 -12.22 -12.35
N GLU A 159 -2.70 -12.98 -11.65
CA GLU A 159 -3.10 -14.21 -10.96
C GLU A 159 -4.15 -13.93 -9.88
N VAL A 160 -3.95 -12.91 -9.06
CA VAL A 160 -4.91 -12.49 -8.02
C VAL A 160 -6.20 -11.98 -8.65
N TYR A 161 -6.11 -11.12 -9.66
CA TYR A 161 -7.25 -10.57 -10.38
C TYR A 161 -8.10 -11.68 -11.00
N SER A 162 -7.47 -12.60 -11.73
CA SER A 162 -8.16 -13.70 -12.41
C SER A 162 -8.82 -14.65 -11.40
N PHE A 163 -8.14 -14.90 -10.28
CA PHE A 163 -8.70 -15.70 -9.20
C PHE A 163 -9.94 -15.03 -8.59
N LEU A 164 -9.87 -13.77 -8.18
CA LEU A 164 -11.03 -13.07 -7.60
C LEU A 164 -12.17 -12.92 -8.60
N SER A 165 -11.87 -12.63 -9.87
CA SER A 165 -12.84 -12.59 -10.97
C SER A 165 -13.61 -13.91 -11.12
N SER A 166 -12.96 -15.05 -10.85
CA SER A 166 -13.60 -16.37 -10.92
C SER A 166 -14.54 -16.67 -9.75
N LEU A 167 -14.38 -15.95 -8.63
CA LEU A 167 -15.21 -16.08 -7.43
C LEU A 167 -16.37 -15.08 -7.43
N THR A 168 -16.20 -13.96 -8.10
CA THR A 168 -17.21 -12.89 -8.14
C THR A 168 -18.28 -13.17 -9.17
N VAL A 169 -19.53 -12.85 -8.82
CA VAL A 169 -20.62 -12.91 -9.78
C VAL A 169 -20.46 -11.71 -10.72
N ASN A 170 -19.97 -11.95 -11.94
CA ASN A 170 -19.93 -10.91 -12.96
C ASN A 170 -21.35 -10.37 -13.20
N THR A 171 -21.66 -9.19 -12.68
CA THR A 171 -22.74 -8.36 -13.22
C THR A 171 -22.30 -7.84 -14.58
N PHE A 172 -22.35 -8.71 -15.61
CA PHE A 172 -22.42 -8.28 -17.00
C PHE A 172 -23.78 -7.62 -17.25
N PHE A 173 -24.02 -6.47 -16.61
CA PHE A 173 -24.97 -5.50 -17.10
C PHE A 173 -24.18 -4.47 -17.89
N HIS A 174 -23.74 -4.86 -19.09
CA HIS A 174 -23.61 -3.86 -20.13
C HIS A 174 -24.96 -3.15 -20.20
N SER A 175 -24.97 -1.87 -19.85
CA SER A 175 -26.07 -0.98 -20.15
C SER A 175 -26.31 -1.06 -21.65
N LEU A 176 -27.35 -1.80 -22.06
CA LEU A 176 -27.97 -1.67 -23.37
C LEU A 176 -28.60 -0.27 -23.42
N THR A 177 -27.78 0.76 -23.61
CA THR A 177 -28.29 2.05 -24.08
C THR A 177 -28.60 1.89 -25.56
N SER A 178 -29.87 1.56 -25.79
CA SER A 178 -30.57 1.71 -27.05
C SER A 178 -30.37 3.14 -27.58
N HIS A 179 -29.74 3.30 -28.75
CA HIS A 179 -29.95 4.43 -29.66
C HIS A 179 -29.68 4.00 -31.09
#